data_AF-A0AAW2UF22-F1
#
_entry.id   AF-A0AAW2UF22-F1
#
_cell.length_a   1.000
_cell.length_b   1.000
_cell.length_c   1.000
_cell.angle_alpha   90.00
_cell.angle_beta   90.00
_cell.angle_gamma   90.00
#
_symmetry.space_group_name_H-M   'P 1'
#
loop_
_entity.id
_entity.type
_entity.pdbx_description
1 polymer ?
#
loop_
_entity_poly.entity_id
_entity_poly.type
_entity_poly.pdbx_seq_one_letter_code
_entity_poly.pdbx_strand_id
1 'polypeptide(L)' 'MSEKDKLFTFMEGLKPWTHLELQLQRVTDLGSAMAAAERLTDFNQKVRRDKQTTSSPI' A
#
# COMPACT_ATOMS: atom_id res chain seq x y z
N MET A 1 7.98 -22.62 -5.78
CA MET A 1 7.18 -21.41 -6.06
C MET A 1 8.04 -20.43 -6.81
N SER A 2 7.62 -20.04 -8.02
CA SER A 2 8.27 -18.98 -8.79
C SER A 2 8.04 -17.63 -8.12
N GLU A 3 8.86 -16.63 -8.42
CA GLU A 3 8.64 -15.26 -7.95
C GLU A 3 7.27 -14.72 -8.41
N LYS A 4 6.86 -15.12 -9.61
CA LYS A 4 5.54 -14.82 -10.16
C LYS A 4 4.40 -15.39 -9.31
N ASP A 5 4.54 -16.63 -8.82
CA ASP A 5 3.55 -17.23 -7.93
C ASP A 5 3.47 -16.47 -6.61
N LYS A 6 4.63 -16.09 -6.04
CA LYS A 6 4.68 -15.32 -4.79
C LYS A 6 4.04 -13.94 -4.93
N LEU A 7 4.27 -13.27 -6.05
CA LEU A 7 3.64 -11.99 -6.38
C LEU A 7 2.12 -12.15 -6.52
N PHE A 8 1.67 -13.21 -7.18
CA PHE A 8 0.23 -13.49 -7.32
C PHE A 8 -0.44 -13.74 -5.97
N THR A 9 0.14 -14.62 -5.14
CA THR A 9 -0.35 -14.88 -3.77
C THR A 9 -0.35 -13.62 -2.91
N PHE A 10 0.66 -12.76 -3.04
CA PHE A 10 0.70 -11.46 -2.36
C PHE A 10 -0.45 -10.57 -2.82
N MET A 11 -0.63 -10.40 -4.14
CA MET A 11 -1.68 -9.55 -4.73
C MET A 11 -3.10 -10.02 -4.39
N GLU A 12 -3.35 -11.33 -4.32
CA GLU A 12 -4.66 -11.87 -3.90
C GLU A 12 -5.01 -11.55 -2.44
N GLY A 13 -4.02 -11.39 -1.57
CA GLY A 13 -4.22 -11.01 -0.17
C GLY A 13 -4.42 -9.51 0.07
N LEU A 14 -4.26 -8.68 -0.97
CA LEU A 14 -4.35 -7.23 -0.84
C LEU A 14 -5.77 -6.70 -1.03
N LYS A 15 -6.00 -5.49 -0.49
CA LYS A 15 -7.25 -4.77 -0.73
C LYS A 15 -7.33 -4.30 -2.19
N PRO A 16 -8.53 -4.15 -2.77
CA PRO A 16 -8.71 -3.74 -4.18
C PRO A 16 -8.02 -2.42 -4.53
N TRP A 17 -8.03 -1.45 -3.61
CA TRP A 17 -7.37 -0.16 -3.80
C TRP A 17 -5.84 -0.28 -3.84
N THR A 18 -5.27 -1.22 -3.12
CA THR A 18 -3.82 -1.49 -3.13
C THR A 18 -3.42 -2.09 -4.47
N HIS A 19 -4.26 -2.95 -5.04
CA HIS A 19 -4.05 -3.53 -6.36
C HIS A 19 -4.03 -2.46 -7.46
N LEU A 20 -4.97 -1.51 -7.40
CA LEU A 20 -5.02 -0.36 -8.32
C LEU A 20 -3.76 0.51 -8.24
N GLU A 21 -3.30 0.83 -7.03
CA GLU A 21 -2.09 1.65 -6.86
C GLU A 21 -0.82 0.92 -7.31
N LEU A 22 -0.71 -0.40 -7.06
CA LEU A 22 0.40 -1.22 -7.56
C LEU A 22 0.45 -1.23 -9.09
N GLN A 23 -0.71 -1.25 -9.74
CA GLN A 23 -0.81 -1.11 -11.20
C GLN A 23 -0.38 0.28 -11.67
N LEU A 24 -0.76 1.35 -10.96
CA LEU A 24 -0.31 2.72 -11.25
C LEU A 24 1.21 2.89 -11.09
N GLN A 25 1.79 2.25 -10.08
CA GLN A 25 3.24 2.19 -9.87
C GLN A 25 3.95 1.22 -10.82
N ARG A 26 3.21 0.52 -11.70
CA ARG A 26 3.70 -0.42 -12.71
C ARG A 26 4.63 -1.47 -12.12
N VAL A 27 4.27 -1.97 -10.94
CA VAL A 27 5.13 -2.88 -10.19
C VAL A 27 5.09 -4.27 -10.82
N THR A 28 6.26 -4.81 -11.15
CA THR A 28 6.41 -6.14 -11.77
C THR A 28 7.15 -7.14 -10.90
N ASP A 29 7.65 -6.71 -9.75
CA ASP A 29 8.48 -7.48 -8.84
C ASP A 29 7.88 -7.51 -7.43
N LEU A 30 8.09 -8.61 -6.72
CA LEU A 30 7.56 -8.81 -5.37
C LEU A 30 8.11 -7.80 -4.37
N GLY A 31 9.41 -7.52 -4.39
CA GLY A 31 10.03 -6.57 -3.46
C GLY A 31 9.52 -5.15 -3.69
N SER A 32 9.36 -4.78 -4.95
CA SER A 32 8.74 -3.50 -5.32
C SER A 32 7.28 -3.42 -4.87
N ALA A 33 6.54 -4.55 -4.91
CA ALA A 33 5.13 -4.59 -4.53
C ALA A 33 4.94 -4.49 -3.02
N MET A 34 5.81 -5.15 -2.26
CA MET A 34 5.87 -5.01 -0.80
C MET A 34 6.19 -3.57 -0.41
N ALA A 35 7.25 -2.98 -0.98
CA ALA A 35 7.65 -1.61 -0.67
C ALA A 35 6.54 -0.59 -1.03
N ALA A 36 5.83 -0.80 -2.13
CA ALA A 36 4.69 0.02 -2.52
C ALA A 36 3.50 -0.11 -1.55
N ALA A 37 3.17 -1.33 -1.12
CA ALA A 37 2.12 -1.59 -0.14
C ALA A 37 2.45 -0.98 1.25
N GLU A 38 3.71 -1.05 1.68
CA GLU A 38 4.17 -0.40 2.90
C GLU A 38 4.02 1.13 2.84
N ARG A 39 4.46 1.74 1.73
CA ARG A 39 4.29 3.20 1.50
C ARG A 39 2.82 3.63 1.52
N LEU A 40 1.92 2.83 0.95
CA LEU A 40 0.48 3.09 0.96
C LEU A 40 -0.12 3.06 2.37
N THR A 41 0.39 2.20 3.23
CA THR A 41 -0.04 2.11 4.62
C THR A 41 0.43 3.34 5.41
N ASP A 42 1.67 3.79 5.22
CA ASP A 42 2.19 5.03 5.81
C ASP A 42 1.43 6.26 5.30
N PHE A 43 1.12 6.33 4.01
CA PHE A 43 0.34 7.42 3.43
C PHE A 43 -1.04 7.54 4.08
N ASN A 44 -1.75 6.42 4.27
CA ASN A 44 -3.05 6.43 4.94
C ASN A 44 -2.92 6.88 6.41
N GLN A 45 -1.87 6.47 7.11
CA GLN A 45 -1.60 6.90 8.48
C GLN A 45 -1.23 8.39 8.58
N LYS A 46 -0.49 8.95 7.62
CA LYS A 46 -0.23 10.38 7.54
C LYS A 46 -1.50 11.18 7.30
N VAL A 47 -2.34 10.76 6.36
CA VAL A 47 -3.65 11.39 6.10
C VAL A 47 -4.54 11.37 7.34
N ARG A 48 -4.47 10.30 8.15
CA ARG A 48 -5.20 10.19 9.42
C ARG A 48 -4.66 11.14 10.49
N ARG A 49 -3.34 11.29 10.61
CA ARG A 49 -2.70 12.21 11.56
C ARG A 49 -2.94 13.68 11.21
N ASP A 50 -2.97 14.01 9.92
CA ASP A 50 -3.23 15.38 9.46
C ASP A 50 -4.64 15.84 9.87
N LYS A 51 -5.62 14.93 9.89
CA LYS A 51 -6.99 15.20 10.38
C LYS A 51 -7.13 15.25 11.91
N GLN A 52 -6.11 14.87 12.68
CA GLN A 52 -6.19 14.80 14.14
C GLN A 52 -5.50 15.96 14.86
N THR A 53 -4.87 16.87 14.12
CA THR A 53 -4.18 18.04 14.70
C THR A 53 -5.05 19.31 14.72
N THR A 54 -6.33 19.24 14.31
CA THR A 54 -7.27 20.36 14.38
C THR A 54 -8.51 20.04 15.21
N SER A 55 -8.34 19.57 16.44
CA SER A 55 -9.37 19.65 17.50
C SER A 55 -8.68 19.40 18.84
N SER A 56 -8.48 20.34 19.75
CA SER A 56 -8.78 21.77 19.81
C SER A 56 -7.79 22.38 20.83
N PRO A 57 -7.46 23.67 20.75
CA PRO A 57 -7.07 24.45 21.92
C PRO A 57 -8.33 24.72 22.76
N ILE A 58 -8.20 24.60 24.08
CA ILE A 58 -8.83 25.37 25.18
C ILE A 58 -8.57 24.59 26.47
#